data_AF-D6KGL1-F1
#
_entry.id   AF-D6KGL1-F1
#
_cell.length_a   1.000
_cell.length_b   1.000
_cell.length_c   1.000
_cell.angle_alpha   90.00
_cell.angle_beta   90.00
_cell.angle_gamma   90.00
#
_symmetry.space_group_name_H-M   'P 1'
#
loop_
_entity.id
_entity.type
_entity.pdbx_description
1 polymer ?
#
loop_
_entity_poly.entity_id
_entity_poly.type
_entity_poly.pdbx_seq_one_letter_code
_entity_poly.pdbx_strand_id
1 'polypeptide(L)'
;MDADVIVVGAGLAGLVAAHELTSRGRKVALVDQENAANLGGQAYWSFGGLFLVDSPEQRRLGVKDSFDLAWSDWQGSAGFDRTEDEDSWAVRWARAYVEFAAGEKRSWLAGHGISLLPTVGWAERGDLRAGGHGNSVPRFHIAWGTGTGVVAPFADHARQAARDGLLTFHPPATAWTSWWSRNGTARGVRGTLLAPDDSPRGVASNRDAVGEFELTAQAVIVTSGGIGADHDIVRRYWPERLGTPPARMVTGVPAYVDGRMLDISAEAGVRLVNRDRMWHYTEGIQNWNPVWPGHGIRILPGPSSIWLDALGRRLPEPCLPGYDTLSTLRHLRTTEDIAPYDHSWFVLTRKIIEKEFALSGSEQNPDITAKDGKAVLRDRLFGKGAPGPVRDFVRHGADFVVADTLERLVEKMNKLTDAPPLDAAGIRRQIEARDLQLDNSYSKDAQVQGIHNARRYIGDRLGRVAAPHRVLDPAAGPLIGVKLHILTRKTLGGIQTDLDSRALGLDGRPVEGLYAAGEVAGFGGGGVHGYNALEGTFLGGCLFSGRAAGRAAAAQTA
;
A
#
# COMPACT_ATOMS: atom_id res chain seq x y z
N MET A 1 -18.02 -8.01 32.40
CA MET A 1 -17.48 -8.04 31.03
C MET A 1 -18.24 -7.01 30.25
N ASP A 2 -17.50 -6.06 29.69
CA ASP A 2 -18.04 -4.92 28.95
C ASP A 2 -18.49 -5.32 27.54
N ALA A 3 -17.83 -6.34 26.98
CA ALA A 3 -18.16 -6.95 25.69
C ALA A 3 -17.80 -8.45 25.69
N ASP A 4 -18.22 -9.19 24.65
CA ASP A 4 -17.68 -10.52 24.39
C ASP A 4 -16.26 -10.41 23.82
N VAL A 5 -16.05 -9.43 22.92
CA VAL A 5 -14.76 -9.20 22.25
C VAL A 5 -14.45 -7.70 22.19
N ILE A 6 -13.20 -7.35 22.46
CA ILE A 6 -12.67 -6.00 22.21
C ILE A 6 -11.90 -6.00 20.89
N VAL A 7 -12.18 -5.04 20.02
CA VAL A 7 -11.42 -4.78 18.80
C VAL A 7 -10.64 -3.49 18.96
N VAL A 8 -9.33 -3.57 18.83
CA VAL A 8 -8.38 -2.45 18.95
C VAL A 8 -7.98 -1.99 17.55
N GLY A 9 -8.45 -0.81 17.16
CA GLY A 9 -8.29 -0.23 15.83
C GLY A 9 -9.56 -0.38 14.99
N ALA A 10 -10.05 0.73 14.48
CA ALA A 10 -11.17 0.84 13.56
C ALA A 10 -10.72 0.97 12.09
N GLY A 11 -9.56 0.39 11.78
CA GLY A 11 -9.09 0.16 10.41
C GLY A 11 -9.92 -0.92 9.69
N LEU A 12 -9.62 -1.17 8.41
CA LEU A 12 -10.36 -2.17 7.61
C LEU A 12 -10.38 -3.56 8.27
N ALA A 13 -9.25 -4.06 8.76
CA ALA A 13 -9.20 -5.38 9.41
C ALA A 13 -10.08 -5.45 10.66
N GLY A 14 -10.07 -4.40 11.49
CA GLY A 14 -10.91 -4.30 12.69
C GLY A 14 -12.40 -4.22 12.37
N LEU A 15 -12.78 -3.44 11.35
CA LEU A 15 -14.17 -3.35 10.89
C LEU A 15 -14.69 -4.67 10.31
N VAL A 16 -13.85 -5.43 9.59
CA VAL A 16 -14.20 -6.76 9.09
C VAL A 16 -14.36 -7.75 10.25
N ALA A 17 -13.44 -7.73 11.22
CA ALA A 17 -13.53 -8.58 12.40
C ALA A 17 -14.81 -8.28 13.21
N ALA A 18 -15.10 -6.99 13.43
CA ALA A 18 -16.32 -6.54 14.09
C ALA A 18 -17.57 -7.02 13.34
N HIS A 19 -17.60 -6.91 12.01
CA HIS A 19 -18.70 -7.43 11.19
C HIS A 19 -18.91 -8.94 11.38
N GLU A 20 -17.85 -9.75 11.33
CA GLU A 20 -17.96 -11.20 11.51
C GLU A 20 -18.41 -11.57 12.94
N LEU A 21 -18.02 -10.78 13.95
CA LEU A 21 -18.46 -10.94 15.34
C LEU A 21 -19.95 -10.59 15.53
N THR A 22 -20.35 -9.39 15.11
CA THR A 22 -21.72 -8.89 15.32
C THR A 22 -22.73 -9.67 14.49
N SER A 23 -22.36 -10.13 13.29
CA SER A 23 -23.19 -11.03 12.48
C SER A 23 -23.44 -12.40 13.12
N ARG A 24 -22.68 -12.74 14.16
CA ARG A 24 -22.84 -13.96 14.98
C ARG A 24 -23.37 -13.65 16.39
N GLY A 25 -23.95 -12.46 16.58
CA GLY A 25 -24.61 -12.04 17.81
C GLY A 25 -23.68 -11.68 18.97
N ARG A 26 -22.36 -11.56 18.73
CA ARG A 26 -21.39 -11.19 19.77
C ARG A 26 -21.41 -9.68 20.01
N LYS A 27 -21.30 -9.29 21.28
CA LYS A 27 -21.15 -7.89 21.69
C LYS A 27 -19.69 -7.45 21.51
N VAL A 28 -19.48 -6.34 20.83
CA VAL A 28 -18.17 -5.82 20.48
C VAL A 28 -17.93 -4.45 21.10
N ALA A 29 -16.79 -4.29 21.77
CA ALA A 29 -16.23 -2.98 22.13
C ALA A 29 -15.18 -2.60 21.10
N LEU A 30 -15.44 -1.57 20.29
CA LEU A 30 -14.47 -1.06 19.31
C LEU A 30 -13.80 0.19 19.87
N VAL A 31 -12.47 0.16 19.92
CA VAL A 31 -11.64 1.27 20.44
C VAL A 31 -10.67 1.70 19.37
N ASP A 32 -10.51 3.00 19.18
CA ASP A 32 -9.51 3.60 18.30
C ASP A 32 -8.92 4.83 18.99
N GLN A 33 -7.71 5.20 18.60
CA GLN A 33 -7.09 6.45 19.05
C GLN A 33 -7.61 7.67 18.28
N GLU A 34 -8.25 7.46 17.13
CA GLU A 34 -8.85 8.50 16.32
C GLU A 34 -10.36 8.59 16.51
N ASN A 35 -10.90 9.77 16.19
CA ASN A 35 -12.33 10.01 16.22
C ASN A 35 -13.10 9.20 15.14
N ALA A 36 -14.42 9.20 15.24
CA ALA A 36 -15.31 8.47 14.32
C ALA A 36 -15.21 8.94 12.86
N ALA A 37 -14.68 10.14 12.60
CA ALA A 37 -14.42 10.61 11.24
C ALA A 37 -13.34 9.79 10.54
N ASN A 38 -12.53 8.99 11.27
CA ASN A 38 -11.42 8.20 10.74
C ASN A 38 -11.72 6.71 10.54
N LEU A 39 -12.98 6.24 10.69
CA LEU A 39 -13.34 4.83 10.44
C LEU A 39 -12.82 4.33 9.07
N GLY A 40 -12.16 3.17 9.09
CA GLY A 40 -11.42 2.60 7.95
C GLY A 40 -9.92 2.85 8.01
N GLY A 41 -9.46 3.79 8.85
CA GLY A 41 -8.06 4.15 9.01
C GLY A 41 -7.39 4.43 7.67
N GLN A 42 -6.15 4.01 7.51
CA GLN A 42 -5.39 4.20 6.27
C GLN A 42 -5.96 3.47 5.04
N ALA A 43 -6.81 2.45 5.22
CA ALA A 43 -7.41 1.73 4.09
C ALA A 43 -8.41 2.60 3.32
N TYR A 44 -9.03 3.58 3.99
CA TYR A 44 -9.91 4.57 3.37
C TYR A 44 -9.20 5.30 2.22
N TRP A 45 -7.96 5.73 2.47
CA TRP A 45 -7.11 6.47 1.53
C TRP A 45 -6.50 5.60 0.42
N SER A 46 -6.81 4.31 0.36
CA SER A 46 -6.25 3.44 -0.67
C SER A 46 -6.83 3.73 -2.05
N PHE A 47 -6.06 3.46 -3.10
CA PHE A 47 -6.58 3.44 -4.46
C PHE A 47 -7.56 2.26 -4.71
N GLY A 48 -7.68 1.32 -3.78
CA GLY A 48 -8.67 0.23 -3.85
C GLY A 48 -8.22 -1.02 -4.58
N GLY A 49 -6.91 -1.21 -4.74
CA GLY A 49 -6.32 -2.38 -5.38
C GLY A 49 -6.58 -3.68 -4.61
N LEU A 50 -7.04 -4.71 -5.33
CA LEU A 50 -7.34 -6.04 -4.84
C LEU A 50 -6.75 -7.10 -5.79
N PHE A 51 -5.97 -8.00 -5.21
CA PHE A 51 -5.39 -9.16 -5.89
C PHE A 51 -6.44 -10.26 -6.07
N LEU A 52 -6.72 -10.66 -7.31
CA LEU A 52 -7.57 -11.81 -7.64
C LEU A 52 -6.85 -12.67 -8.66
N VAL A 53 -7.18 -13.96 -8.67
CA VAL A 53 -6.58 -14.97 -9.56
C VAL A 53 -7.67 -15.59 -10.43
N ASP A 54 -7.40 -15.72 -11.73
CA ASP A 54 -8.31 -16.29 -12.74
C ASP A 54 -9.76 -15.73 -12.68
N SER A 55 -9.89 -14.42 -12.48
CA SER A 55 -11.17 -13.73 -12.36
C SER A 55 -11.92 -13.67 -13.71
N PRO A 56 -13.27 -13.53 -13.70
CA PRO A 56 -14.04 -13.23 -14.90
C PRO A 56 -13.54 -11.99 -15.65
N GLU A 57 -13.08 -10.96 -14.93
CA GLU A 57 -12.50 -9.74 -15.49
C GLU A 57 -11.19 -10.04 -16.25
N GLN A 58 -10.31 -10.88 -15.70
CA GLN A 58 -9.09 -11.33 -16.37
C GLN A 58 -9.41 -12.13 -17.65
N ARG A 59 -10.31 -13.11 -17.57
CA ARG A 59 -10.70 -13.95 -18.72
C ARG A 59 -11.31 -13.12 -19.86
N ARG A 60 -12.16 -12.14 -19.54
CA ARG A 60 -12.75 -11.21 -20.53
C ARG A 60 -11.70 -10.39 -21.28
N LEU A 61 -10.55 -10.15 -20.65
CA LEU A 61 -9.42 -9.43 -21.24
C LEU A 61 -8.38 -10.37 -21.88
N GLY A 62 -8.70 -11.66 -22.02
CA GLY A 62 -7.84 -12.67 -22.64
C GLY A 62 -6.66 -13.10 -21.77
N VAL A 63 -6.66 -12.77 -20.48
CA VAL A 63 -5.62 -13.17 -19.53
C VAL A 63 -5.84 -14.62 -19.14
N LYS A 64 -4.80 -15.44 -19.28
CA LYS A 64 -4.78 -16.83 -18.81
C LYS A 64 -4.02 -16.87 -17.49
N ASP A 65 -4.73 -17.17 -16.42
CA ASP A 65 -4.19 -17.18 -15.07
C ASP A 65 -4.57 -18.49 -14.36
N SER A 66 -3.87 -18.82 -13.28
CA SER A 66 -4.12 -20.01 -12.47
C SER A 66 -3.59 -19.84 -11.05
N PHE A 67 -4.07 -20.68 -10.14
CA PHE A 67 -3.51 -20.77 -8.78
C PHE A 67 -2.00 -21.03 -8.81
N ASP A 68 -1.54 -22.01 -9.60
CA ASP A 68 -0.12 -22.38 -9.65
C ASP A 68 0.77 -21.23 -10.13
N LEU A 69 0.32 -20.47 -11.14
CA LEU A 69 1.05 -19.30 -11.62
C LEU A 69 1.10 -18.20 -10.56
N ALA A 70 -0.05 -17.90 -9.92
CA ALA A 70 -0.11 -16.92 -8.86
C ALA A 70 0.72 -17.32 -7.64
N TRP A 71 0.77 -18.60 -7.30
CA TRP A 71 1.58 -19.12 -6.21
C TRP A 71 3.07 -19.09 -6.53
N SER A 72 3.46 -19.39 -7.78
CA SER A 72 4.84 -19.22 -8.25
C SER A 72 5.29 -17.76 -8.13
N ASP A 73 4.48 -16.82 -8.63
CA ASP A 73 4.75 -15.38 -8.55
C ASP A 73 4.84 -14.88 -7.09
N TRP A 74 3.99 -15.42 -6.20
CA TRP A 74 4.03 -15.10 -4.78
C TRP A 74 5.32 -15.59 -4.13
N GLN A 75 5.73 -16.84 -4.38
CA GLN A 75 6.98 -17.39 -3.82
C GLN A 75 8.20 -16.62 -4.33
N GLY A 76 8.27 -16.32 -5.63
CA GLY A 76 9.36 -15.54 -6.23
C GLY A 76 9.45 -14.12 -5.67
N SER A 77 8.32 -13.49 -5.37
CA SER A 77 8.28 -12.17 -4.72
C SER A 77 8.65 -12.24 -3.25
N ALA A 78 8.04 -13.16 -2.52
CA ALA A 78 8.18 -13.24 -1.07
C ALA A 78 9.59 -13.64 -0.66
N GLY A 79 10.23 -14.58 -1.36
CA GLY A 79 11.59 -15.01 -1.08
C GLY A 79 11.77 -15.48 0.38
N PHE A 80 10.79 -16.22 0.90
CA PHE A 80 10.84 -16.75 2.27
C PHE A 80 12.12 -17.56 2.51
N ASP A 81 12.83 -17.25 3.58
CA ASP A 81 14.15 -17.82 3.90
C ASP A 81 14.27 -18.25 5.37
N ARG A 82 13.30 -17.90 6.22
CA ARG A 82 13.25 -18.25 7.65
C ARG A 82 12.15 -19.26 7.96
N THR A 83 11.94 -20.25 7.08
CA THR A 83 10.74 -21.13 7.11
C THR A 83 10.66 -22.08 8.31
N GLU A 84 11.80 -22.34 8.97
CA GLU A 84 11.85 -23.15 10.19
C GLU A 84 11.49 -22.36 11.45
N ASP A 85 11.34 -21.03 11.35
CA ASP A 85 10.97 -20.17 12.48
C ASP A 85 10.02 -19.03 12.05
N GLU A 86 10.55 -17.85 11.75
CA GLU A 86 9.79 -16.62 11.55
C GLU A 86 8.79 -16.72 10.39
N ASP A 87 9.14 -17.43 9.32
CA ASP A 87 8.30 -17.59 8.12
C ASP A 87 7.40 -18.83 8.13
N SER A 88 7.49 -19.67 9.16
CA SER A 88 6.72 -20.92 9.25
C SER A 88 5.21 -20.69 9.08
N TRP A 89 4.68 -19.62 9.67
CA TRP A 89 3.30 -19.18 9.50
C TRP A 89 3.09 -18.27 8.29
N ALA A 90 4.08 -17.45 7.93
CA ALA A 90 3.99 -16.54 6.79
C ALA A 90 3.71 -17.28 5.47
N VAL A 91 4.40 -18.41 5.23
CA VAL A 91 4.19 -19.24 4.02
C VAL A 91 2.78 -19.85 4.00
N ARG A 92 2.28 -20.30 5.15
CA ARG A 92 0.94 -20.90 5.27
C ARG A 92 -0.15 -19.86 5.00
N TRP A 93 -0.01 -18.68 5.60
CA TRP A 93 -0.88 -17.54 5.35
C TRP A 93 -0.85 -17.10 3.88
N ALA A 94 0.34 -17.06 3.28
CA ALA A 94 0.51 -16.70 1.89
C ALA A 94 -0.27 -17.65 0.97
N ARG A 95 -0.09 -18.95 1.17
CA ARG A 95 -0.80 -19.97 0.40
C ARG A 95 -2.30 -19.86 0.58
N ALA A 96 -2.77 -19.79 1.82
CA ALA A 96 -4.19 -19.65 2.14
C ALA A 96 -4.81 -18.38 1.52
N TYR A 97 -4.06 -17.28 1.46
CA TYR A 97 -4.51 -16.05 0.81
C TYR A 97 -4.62 -16.21 -0.72
N VAL A 98 -3.67 -16.89 -1.37
CA VAL A 98 -3.75 -17.16 -2.82
C VAL A 98 -4.91 -18.10 -3.13
N GLU A 99 -5.15 -19.11 -2.28
CA GLU A 99 -6.33 -20.00 -2.37
C GLU A 99 -7.64 -19.20 -2.24
N PHE A 100 -7.72 -18.28 -1.27
CA PHE A 100 -8.84 -17.37 -1.14
C PHE A 100 -9.03 -16.49 -2.38
N ALA A 101 -7.94 -15.91 -2.90
CA ALA A 101 -7.96 -15.03 -4.07
C ALA A 101 -8.32 -15.74 -5.39
N ALA A 102 -7.99 -17.03 -5.52
CA ALA A 102 -8.36 -17.89 -6.64
C ALA A 102 -9.76 -18.51 -6.49
N GLY A 103 -10.26 -18.60 -5.25
CA GLY A 103 -11.55 -19.17 -4.93
C GLY A 103 -12.60 -18.12 -4.59
N GLU A 104 -13.05 -18.16 -3.33
CA GLU A 104 -14.26 -17.47 -2.88
C GLU A 104 -14.14 -15.93 -2.77
N LYS A 105 -12.93 -15.34 -2.83
CA LYS A 105 -12.75 -13.90 -2.57
C LYS A 105 -13.67 -13.02 -3.42
N ARG A 106 -13.83 -13.31 -4.71
CA ARG A 106 -14.66 -12.48 -5.60
C ARG A 106 -16.14 -12.50 -5.21
N SER A 107 -16.69 -13.68 -4.94
CA SER A 107 -18.10 -13.80 -4.52
C SER A 107 -18.31 -13.25 -3.11
N TRP A 108 -17.33 -13.44 -2.22
CA TRP A 108 -17.35 -12.86 -0.87
C TRP A 108 -17.37 -11.33 -0.92
N LEU A 109 -16.51 -10.69 -1.73
CA LEU A 109 -16.53 -9.24 -1.95
C LEU A 109 -17.89 -8.76 -2.48
N ALA A 110 -18.44 -9.45 -3.48
CA ALA A 110 -19.74 -9.12 -4.05
C ALA A 110 -20.88 -9.23 -3.02
N GLY A 111 -20.82 -10.23 -2.13
CA GLY A 111 -21.77 -10.40 -1.02
C GLY A 111 -21.78 -9.23 -0.03
N HIS A 112 -20.70 -8.46 0.05
CA HIS A 112 -20.60 -7.23 0.85
C HIS A 112 -20.86 -5.97 0.02
N GLY A 113 -21.35 -6.10 -1.22
CA GLY A 113 -21.62 -4.95 -2.10
C GLY A 113 -20.35 -4.29 -2.68
N ILE A 114 -19.19 -4.95 -2.59
CA ILE A 114 -17.95 -4.47 -3.20
C ILE A 114 -17.90 -4.96 -4.65
N SER A 115 -18.05 -4.03 -5.58
CA SER A 115 -17.90 -4.29 -7.01
C SER A 115 -16.53 -3.85 -7.52
N LEU A 116 -16.09 -4.43 -8.63
CA LEU A 116 -14.80 -4.16 -9.26
C LEU A 116 -14.99 -3.41 -10.58
N LEU A 117 -14.02 -2.56 -10.92
CA LEU A 117 -13.89 -2.05 -12.28
C LEU A 117 -13.64 -3.22 -13.25
N PRO A 118 -14.16 -3.14 -14.50
CA PRO A 118 -14.01 -4.23 -15.47
C PRO A 118 -12.58 -4.35 -16.02
N THR A 119 -11.72 -3.36 -15.76
CA THR A 119 -10.32 -3.34 -16.19
C THR A 119 -9.42 -3.98 -15.13
N VAL A 120 -8.50 -4.82 -15.58
CA VAL A 120 -7.43 -5.39 -14.75
C VAL A 120 -6.11 -4.79 -15.22
N GLY A 121 -5.21 -4.50 -14.31
CA GLY A 121 -3.95 -3.85 -14.65
C GLY A 121 -2.76 -4.32 -13.85
N TRP A 122 -1.72 -3.51 -13.96
CA TRP A 122 -0.45 -3.62 -13.25
C TRP A 122 -0.28 -2.37 -12.40
N ALA A 123 0.14 -2.53 -11.16
CA ALA A 123 0.77 -1.43 -10.43
C ALA A 123 2.30 -1.53 -10.52
N GLU A 124 2.84 -2.75 -10.50
CA GLU A 124 4.25 -3.08 -10.71
C GLU A 124 4.37 -4.30 -11.64
N ARG A 125 5.46 -4.37 -12.41
CA ARG A 125 5.74 -5.40 -13.43
C ARG A 125 6.82 -6.41 -13.02
N GLY A 126 7.44 -6.21 -11.86
CA GLY A 126 8.42 -7.14 -11.32
C GLY A 126 9.86 -6.91 -11.75
N ASP A 127 10.70 -7.90 -11.49
CA ASP A 127 12.16 -7.82 -11.62
C ASP A 127 12.72 -8.40 -12.92
N LEU A 128 11.84 -8.69 -13.90
CA LEU A 128 12.15 -9.28 -15.21
C LEU A 128 12.59 -10.75 -15.20
N ARG A 129 12.53 -11.47 -14.07
CA ARG A 129 12.88 -12.89 -13.98
C ARG A 129 11.62 -13.74 -13.80
N ALA A 130 11.57 -14.91 -14.45
CA ALA A 130 10.40 -15.79 -14.40
C ALA A 130 10.09 -16.35 -13.00
N GLY A 131 11.12 -16.52 -12.15
CA GLY A 131 10.97 -16.94 -10.74
C GLY A 131 11.27 -15.83 -9.74
N GLY A 132 11.34 -14.58 -10.20
CA GLY A 132 11.67 -13.42 -9.38
C GLY A 132 10.43 -12.70 -8.86
N HIS A 133 10.64 -11.45 -8.44
CA HIS A 133 9.56 -10.60 -7.96
C HIS A 133 8.64 -10.16 -9.11
N GLY A 134 7.34 -10.11 -8.82
CA GLY A 134 6.32 -9.53 -9.68
C GLY A 134 5.25 -10.52 -10.11
N ASN A 135 4.18 -9.99 -10.70
CA ASN A 135 3.17 -10.85 -11.32
C ASN A 135 3.60 -11.25 -12.73
N SER A 136 3.29 -12.47 -13.15
CA SER A 136 3.44 -12.92 -14.55
C SER A 136 2.29 -12.43 -15.45
N VAL A 137 1.13 -12.12 -14.87
CA VAL A 137 -0.08 -11.63 -15.55
C VAL A 137 -0.79 -10.55 -14.71
N PRO A 138 -1.61 -9.65 -15.29
CA PRO A 138 -2.22 -8.58 -14.50
C PRO A 138 -3.23 -9.16 -13.50
N ARG A 139 -3.05 -8.83 -12.21
CA ARG A 139 -3.91 -9.24 -11.08
C ARG A 139 -4.39 -8.08 -10.21
N PHE A 140 -4.04 -6.85 -10.56
CA PHE A 140 -4.45 -5.67 -9.82
C PHE A 140 -5.84 -5.21 -10.26
N HIS A 141 -6.86 -5.54 -9.46
CA HIS A 141 -8.25 -5.14 -9.69
C HIS A 141 -8.58 -3.93 -8.82
N ILE A 142 -9.29 -2.94 -9.34
CA ILE A 142 -9.64 -1.75 -8.58
C ILE A 142 -11.11 -1.86 -8.16
N ALA A 143 -11.37 -1.72 -6.86
CA ALA A 143 -12.73 -1.62 -6.33
C ALA A 143 -13.42 -0.33 -6.80
N TRP A 144 -14.70 -0.43 -7.14
CA TRP A 144 -15.52 0.73 -7.44
C TRP A 144 -15.74 1.55 -6.17
N GLY A 145 -15.36 2.83 -6.20
CA GLY A 145 -15.23 3.66 -5.00
C GLY A 145 -13.83 3.65 -4.35
N THR A 146 -12.82 3.03 -4.98
CA THR A 146 -11.44 2.92 -4.45
C THR A 146 -11.40 2.33 -3.03
N GLY A 147 -10.48 2.76 -2.17
CA GLY A 147 -10.41 2.34 -0.77
C GLY A 147 -11.69 2.65 0.01
N THR A 148 -12.35 3.77 -0.30
CA THR A 148 -13.61 4.14 0.36
C THR A 148 -14.72 3.13 0.06
N GLY A 149 -14.79 2.63 -1.18
CA GLY A 149 -15.73 1.60 -1.61
C GLY A 149 -15.49 0.23 -0.96
N VAL A 150 -14.24 -0.07 -0.57
CA VAL A 150 -13.90 -1.29 0.19
C VAL A 150 -14.25 -1.14 1.67
N VAL A 151 -14.03 0.03 2.26
CA VAL A 151 -14.28 0.30 3.69
C VAL A 151 -15.76 0.49 3.99
N ALA A 152 -16.50 1.20 3.13
CA ALA A 152 -17.85 1.67 3.42
C ALA A 152 -18.82 0.56 3.90
N PRO A 153 -18.88 -0.63 3.27
CA PRO A 153 -19.81 -1.68 3.73
C PRO A 153 -19.59 -2.10 5.18
N PHE A 154 -18.33 -2.21 5.60
CA PHE A 154 -17.99 -2.62 6.97
C PHE A 154 -18.15 -1.47 7.97
N ALA A 155 -17.86 -0.23 7.57
CA ALA A 155 -18.12 0.95 8.40
C ALA A 155 -19.62 1.14 8.64
N ASP A 156 -20.45 0.96 7.61
CA ASP A 156 -21.90 1.05 7.71
C ASP A 156 -22.49 -0.09 8.54
N HIS A 157 -21.94 -1.30 8.41
CA HIS A 157 -22.31 -2.42 9.28
C HIS A 157 -21.96 -2.14 10.75
N ALA A 158 -20.77 -1.61 11.04
CA ALA A 158 -20.39 -1.25 12.42
C ALA A 158 -21.33 -0.19 13.01
N ARG A 159 -21.72 0.82 12.23
CA ARG A 159 -22.71 1.83 12.64
C ARG A 159 -24.10 1.20 12.88
N GLN A 160 -24.50 0.26 12.04
CA GLN A 160 -25.77 -0.46 12.21
C GLN A 160 -25.74 -1.33 13.47
N ALA A 161 -24.70 -2.13 13.66
CA ALA A 161 -24.50 -2.95 14.85
C ALA A 161 -24.50 -2.10 16.14
N ALA A 162 -24.01 -0.86 16.08
CA ALA A 162 -24.10 0.06 17.20
C ALA A 162 -25.52 0.52 17.50
N ARG A 163 -26.34 0.80 16.47
CA ARG A 163 -27.78 1.05 16.63
C ARG A 163 -28.52 -0.16 17.20
N ASP A 164 -28.08 -1.36 16.84
CA ASP A 164 -28.67 -2.63 17.27
C ASP A 164 -28.18 -3.07 18.67
N GLY A 165 -27.28 -2.30 19.31
CA GLY A 165 -26.74 -2.61 20.63
C GLY A 165 -25.72 -3.76 20.67
N LEU A 166 -25.22 -4.18 19.50
CA LEU A 166 -24.19 -5.21 19.36
C LEU A 166 -22.77 -4.64 19.31
N LEU A 167 -22.60 -3.36 19.01
CA LEU A 167 -21.28 -2.71 18.97
C LEU A 167 -21.27 -1.40 19.76
N THR A 168 -20.25 -1.18 20.58
CA THR A 168 -20.02 0.09 21.26
C THR A 168 -18.76 0.73 20.70
N PHE A 169 -18.87 1.95 20.18
CA PHE A 169 -17.71 2.79 19.86
C PHE A 169 -17.25 3.48 21.14
N HIS A 170 -16.04 3.20 21.59
CA HIS A 170 -15.45 3.89 22.74
C HIS A 170 -14.84 5.23 22.33
N PRO A 171 -14.78 6.23 23.23
CA PRO A 171 -14.10 7.50 22.98
C PRO A 171 -12.64 7.29 22.54
N PRO A 172 -12.06 8.28 21.83
CA PRO A 172 -10.66 8.22 21.43
C PRO A 172 -9.74 7.90 22.61
N ALA A 173 -8.89 6.89 22.44
CA ALA A 173 -8.03 6.42 23.51
C ALA A 173 -6.65 6.00 22.98
N THR A 174 -5.59 6.43 23.67
CA THR A 174 -4.19 6.12 23.34
C THR A 174 -3.53 5.29 24.43
N ALA A 175 -2.29 4.85 24.15
CA ALA A 175 -1.41 4.14 25.08
C ALA A 175 -2.07 2.95 25.79
N TRP A 176 -2.10 1.80 25.11
CA TRP A 176 -2.47 0.54 25.73
C TRP A 176 -1.32 0.12 26.63
N THR A 177 -1.45 0.21 27.96
CA THR A 177 -0.35 -0.15 28.87
C THR A 177 -0.20 -1.66 29.05
N SER A 178 -1.27 -2.41 28.82
CA SER A 178 -1.27 -3.88 28.75
C SER A 178 -2.64 -4.36 28.27
N TRP A 179 -2.71 -5.53 27.63
CA TRP A 179 -3.91 -6.34 27.81
C TRP A 179 -3.86 -6.97 29.20
N TRP A 180 -4.98 -6.96 29.90
CA TRP A 180 -5.06 -7.62 31.19
C TRP A 180 -5.01 -9.14 30.96
N SER A 181 -3.89 -9.75 31.37
CA SER A 181 -3.74 -11.19 31.37
C SER A 181 -4.07 -11.74 32.75
N ARG A 182 -5.06 -12.62 32.84
CA ARG A 182 -5.29 -13.44 34.03
C ARG A 182 -4.92 -14.87 33.67
N ASN A 183 -3.85 -15.39 34.30
CA ASN A 183 -3.33 -16.74 34.05
C ASN A 183 -2.88 -16.99 32.61
N GLY A 184 -2.39 -15.98 31.89
CA GLY A 184 -1.92 -16.13 30.50
C GLY A 184 -3.00 -15.89 29.42
N THR A 185 -4.25 -15.64 29.81
CA THR A 185 -5.35 -15.33 28.89
C THR A 185 -5.57 -13.83 28.76
N ALA A 186 -5.60 -13.29 27.55
CA ALA A 186 -5.99 -11.90 27.29
C ALA A 186 -7.49 -11.71 27.55
N ARG A 187 -7.83 -10.85 28.51
CA ARG A 187 -9.20 -10.67 29.03
C ARG A 187 -9.69 -9.23 29.02
N GLY A 188 -8.92 -8.33 28.46
CA GLY A 188 -9.24 -6.92 28.53
C GLY A 188 -8.06 -6.06 28.19
N VAL A 189 -8.26 -4.77 28.35
CA VAL A 189 -7.38 -3.74 27.86
C VAL A 189 -7.43 -2.54 28.78
N ARG A 190 -6.29 -1.87 28.94
CA ARG A 190 -6.18 -0.63 29.70
C ARG A 190 -5.44 0.40 28.89
N GLY A 191 -5.84 1.66 29.02
CA GLY A 191 -5.10 2.75 28.41
C GLY A 191 -5.56 4.13 28.84
N THR A 192 -5.13 5.12 28.08
CA THR A 192 -5.37 6.54 28.33
C THR A 192 -6.55 7.03 27.49
N LEU A 193 -7.52 7.70 28.13
CA LEU A 193 -8.56 8.43 27.42
C LEU A 193 -8.00 9.76 26.89
N LEU A 194 -8.29 10.05 25.64
CA LEU A 194 -7.94 11.33 25.03
C LEU A 194 -9.07 12.36 25.14
N ALA A 195 -8.70 13.64 25.14
CA ALA A 195 -9.64 14.73 24.98
C ALA A 195 -10.44 14.57 23.66
N PRO A 196 -11.75 14.87 23.66
CA PRO A 196 -12.55 14.84 22.44
C PRO A 196 -11.92 15.66 21.31
N ASP A 197 -11.98 15.12 20.10
CA ASP A 197 -11.39 15.71 18.90
C ASP A 197 -12.35 15.60 17.72
N ASP A 198 -12.67 16.73 17.09
CA ASP A 198 -13.54 16.82 15.92
C ASP A 198 -12.76 17.12 14.62
N SER A 199 -11.44 16.94 14.64
CA SER A 199 -10.59 17.17 13.48
C SER A 199 -11.07 16.37 12.28
N PRO A 200 -10.99 16.94 11.06
CA PRO A 200 -11.31 16.24 9.84
C PRO A 200 -10.49 14.96 9.68
N ARG A 201 -11.03 14.01 8.92
CA ARG A 201 -10.36 12.73 8.62
C ARG A 201 -8.93 12.95 8.11
N GLY A 202 -7.99 12.19 8.66
CA GLY A 202 -6.58 12.20 8.27
C GLY A 202 -5.77 13.37 8.84
N VAL A 203 -6.41 14.41 9.38
CA VAL A 203 -5.72 15.45 10.14
C VAL A 203 -5.26 14.86 11.48
N ALA A 204 -4.07 15.26 11.93
CA ALA A 204 -3.56 14.81 13.21
C ALA A 204 -4.46 15.29 14.35
N SER A 205 -5.03 14.35 15.10
CA SER A 205 -5.80 14.62 16.32
C SER A 205 -4.89 14.93 17.52
N ASN A 206 -5.45 15.56 18.54
CA ASN A 206 -4.74 15.81 19.80
C ASN A 206 -4.34 14.51 20.50
N ARG A 207 -3.38 14.62 21.42
CA ARG A 207 -2.92 13.52 22.28
C ARG A 207 -3.04 13.87 23.76
N ASP A 208 -3.98 14.75 24.09
CA ASP A 208 -4.15 15.28 25.43
C ASP A 208 -4.87 14.25 26.31
N ALA A 209 -4.17 13.74 27.33
CA ALA A 209 -4.71 12.76 28.25
C ALA A 209 -5.74 13.41 29.20
N VAL A 210 -6.93 12.82 29.29
CA VAL A 210 -8.01 13.31 30.19
C VAL A 210 -8.45 12.26 31.23
N GLY A 211 -7.88 11.06 31.19
CA GLY A 211 -8.14 10.01 32.16
C GLY A 211 -7.59 8.66 31.72
N GLU A 212 -7.97 7.62 32.44
CA GLU A 212 -7.66 6.22 32.12
C GLU A 212 -8.96 5.45 31.88
N PHE A 213 -8.87 4.35 31.14
CA PHE A 213 -9.98 3.42 30.96
C PHE A 213 -9.51 1.97 31.10
N GLU A 214 -10.45 1.12 31.48
CA GLU A 214 -10.30 -0.34 31.50
C GLU A 214 -11.54 -0.96 30.89
N LEU A 215 -11.36 -1.90 29.95
CA LEU A 215 -12.44 -2.73 29.39
C LEU A 215 -12.07 -4.20 29.52
N THR A 216 -13.07 -5.01 29.81
CA THR A 216 -12.96 -6.46 30.00
C THR A 216 -13.80 -7.21 28.97
N ALA A 217 -13.25 -8.27 28.40
CA ALA A 217 -13.91 -9.13 27.43
C ALA A 217 -13.35 -10.56 27.47
N GLN A 218 -13.99 -11.48 26.74
CA GLN A 218 -13.51 -12.85 26.63
C GLN A 218 -12.31 -12.96 25.69
N ALA A 219 -12.19 -12.06 24.71
CA ALA A 219 -11.08 -11.98 23.76
C ALA A 219 -10.77 -10.53 23.32
N VAL A 220 -9.56 -10.33 22.79
CA VAL A 220 -9.06 -9.06 22.25
C VAL A 220 -8.50 -9.29 20.83
N ILE A 221 -8.85 -8.43 19.88
CA ILE A 221 -8.34 -8.44 18.51
C ILE A 221 -7.56 -7.15 18.23
N VAL A 222 -6.27 -7.24 17.96
CA VAL A 222 -5.39 -6.09 17.65
C VAL A 222 -5.33 -5.87 16.13
N THR A 223 -5.70 -4.67 15.68
CA THR A 223 -5.77 -4.27 14.25
C THR A 223 -5.27 -2.84 13.99
N SER A 224 -4.26 -2.42 14.76
CA SER A 224 -3.78 -1.04 14.89
C SER A 224 -2.98 -0.46 13.72
N GLY A 225 -2.72 -1.22 12.65
CA GLY A 225 -1.89 -0.76 11.53
C GLY A 225 -0.39 -0.97 11.73
N GLY A 226 0.42 -0.35 10.87
CA GLY A 226 1.89 -0.45 10.86
C GLY A 226 2.56 0.84 11.34
N ILE A 227 3.80 1.06 10.91
CA ILE A 227 4.67 2.13 11.44
C ILE A 227 4.89 3.32 10.49
N GLY A 228 4.23 3.33 9.33
CA GLY A 228 4.61 4.18 8.20
C GLY A 228 4.60 5.69 8.45
N ALA A 229 3.93 6.18 9.50
CA ALA A 229 3.92 7.61 9.84
C ALA A 229 5.10 8.04 10.70
N ASP A 230 5.72 7.10 11.42
CA ASP A 230 6.82 7.38 12.34
C ASP A 230 8.15 7.11 11.63
N HIS A 231 8.77 8.17 11.11
CA HIS A 231 10.04 8.07 10.40
C HIS A 231 11.20 7.63 11.31
N ASP A 232 11.13 7.86 12.62
CA ASP A 232 12.21 7.45 13.53
C ASP A 232 12.15 5.96 13.83
N ILE A 233 10.94 5.42 13.99
CA ILE A 233 10.72 3.98 14.06
C ILE A 233 11.08 3.31 12.72
N VAL A 234 10.72 3.93 11.58
CA VAL A 234 11.14 3.43 10.26
C VAL A 234 12.65 3.34 10.15
N ARG A 235 13.39 4.37 10.57
CA ARG A 235 14.87 4.35 10.55
C ARG A 235 15.45 3.35 11.54
N ARG A 236 14.84 3.20 12.74
CA ARG A 236 15.26 2.24 13.76
C ARG A 236 15.23 0.80 13.24
N TYR A 237 14.21 0.45 12.47
CA TYR A 237 14.05 -0.90 11.90
C TYR A 237 14.45 -0.99 10.43
N TRP A 238 15.16 0.02 9.90
CA TRP A 238 15.58 0.02 8.52
C TRP A 238 16.51 -1.17 8.25
N PRO A 239 16.19 -2.04 7.29
CA PRO A 239 16.95 -3.26 7.10
C PRO A 239 18.28 -2.99 6.42
N GLU A 240 19.33 -3.63 6.93
CA GLU A 240 20.69 -3.53 6.37
C GLU A 240 20.74 -3.87 4.87
N ARG A 241 19.94 -4.85 4.41
CA ARG A 241 19.81 -5.23 2.99
C ARG A 241 19.23 -4.13 2.07
N LEU A 242 18.68 -3.05 2.62
CA LEU A 242 18.24 -1.86 1.89
C LEU A 242 19.23 -0.70 2.01
N GLY A 243 20.41 -0.90 2.60
CA GLY A 243 21.46 0.11 2.69
C GLY A 243 21.11 1.25 3.63
N THR A 244 21.56 2.45 3.29
CA THR A 244 21.44 3.63 4.16
C THR A 244 20.00 4.16 4.18
N PRO A 245 19.35 4.33 5.34
CA PRO A 245 18.03 4.96 5.38
C PRO A 245 18.08 6.41 4.86
N PRO A 246 17.08 6.87 4.10
CA PRO A 246 17.03 8.26 3.65
C PRO A 246 17.00 9.25 4.82
N ALA A 247 17.71 10.38 4.70
CA ALA A 247 17.63 11.43 5.70
C ALA A 247 16.26 12.14 5.61
N ARG A 248 15.76 12.35 4.39
CA ARG A 248 14.43 12.92 4.08
C ARG A 248 13.53 11.87 3.41
N MET A 249 12.29 11.77 3.88
CA MET A 249 11.24 10.91 3.33
C MET A 249 9.92 11.68 3.33
N VAL A 250 8.98 11.27 2.46
CA VAL A 250 7.59 11.74 2.49
C VAL A 250 6.68 10.65 3.08
N THR A 251 5.60 11.06 3.72
CA THR A 251 4.75 10.17 4.53
C THR A 251 3.49 9.77 3.78
N GLY A 252 3.40 8.50 3.37
CA GLY A 252 2.26 8.00 2.59
C GLY A 252 1.03 7.57 3.40
N VAL A 253 1.07 7.69 4.71
CA VAL A 253 0.01 7.25 5.63
C VAL A 253 -0.36 8.36 6.63
N PRO A 254 -1.60 8.38 7.15
CA PRO A 254 -2.00 9.33 8.18
C PRO A 254 -1.13 9.25 9.44
N ALA A 255 -1.02 10.38 10.18
CA ALA A 255 -0.15 10.54 11.35
C ALA A 255 -0.36 9.49 12.47
N TYR A 256 -1.57 8.93 12.57
CA TYR A 256 -1.91 7.92 13.56
C TYR A 256 -1.43 6.50 13.22
N VAL A 257 -0.75 6.29 12.09
CA VAL A 257 -0.13 5.00 11.74
C VAL A 257 1.28 4.93 12.34
N ASP A 258 1.33 4.94 13.68
CA ASP A 258 2.54 5.17 14.49
C ASP A 258 3.24 3.89 14.98
N GLY A 259 2.63 2.72 14.78
CA GLY A 259 3.24 1.45 15.12
C GLY A 259 3.29 1.08 16.60
N ARG A 260 2.82 1.92 17.53
CA ARG A 260 3.07 1.73 18.98
C ARG A 260 2.64 0.36 19.52
N MET A 261 1.57 -0.19 18.94
CA MET A 261 0.99 -1.46 19.38
C MET A 261 1.92 -2.64 19.16
N LEU A 262 2.89 -2.55 18.24
CA LEU A 262 3.90 -3.58 18.09
C LEU A 262 4.75 -3.69 19.36
N ASP A 263 5.31 -2.58 19.84
CA ASP A 263 6.15 -2.58 21.04
C ASP A 263 5.35 -2.95 22.30
N ILE A 264 4.13 -2.41 22.44
CA ILE A 264 3.20 -2.82 23.53
C ILE A 264 2.92 -4.32 23.49
N SER A 265 2.70 -4.88 22.29
CA SER A 265 2.48 -6.31 22.16
C SER A 265 3.70 -7.14 22.54
N ALA A 266 4.89 -6.71 22.14
CA ALA A 266 6.14 -7.38 22.49
C ALA A 266 6.39 -7.38 24.00
N GLU A 267 6.18 -6.23 24.66
CA GLU A 267 6.30 -6.09 26.12
C GLU A 267 5.34 -7.01 26.88
N ALA A 268 4.17 -7.28 26.31
CA ALA A 268 3.18 -8.19 26.85
C ALA A 268 3.40 -9.67 26.46
N GLY A 269 4.58 -10.01 25.92
CA GLY A 269 5.01 -11.40 25.67
C GLY A 269 4.54 -11.99 24.35
N VAL A 270 4.03 -11.18 23.42
CA VAL A 270 3.66 -11.64 22.07
C VAL A 270 4.87 -11.63 21.15
N ARG A 271 4.94 -12.68 20.33
CA ARG A 271 6.01 -12.88 19.37
C ARG A 271 5.84 -11.96 18.17
N LEU A 272 6.79 -11.04 18.01
CA LEU A 272 6.98 -10.27 16.78
C LEU A 272 8.04 -10.92 15.90
N VAL A 273 7.77 -11.01 14.61
CA VAL A 273 8.70 -11.57 13.62
C VAL A 273 8.85 -10.62 12.43
N ASN A 274 9.93 -10.78 11.67
CA ASN A 274 10.22 -10.10 10.42
C ASN A 274 10.25 -8.57 10.51
N ARG A 275 10.71 -8.01 11.65
CA ARG A 275 10.71 -6.55 11.92
C ARG A 275 11.51 -5.74 10.88
N ASP A 276 12.44 -6.39 10.21
CA ASP A 276 13.29 -5.87 9.13
C ASP A 276 12.60 -5.85 7.75
N ARG A 277 11.35 -6.31 7.66
CA ARG A 277 10.61 -6.36 6.39
C ARG A 277 9.66 -5.18 6.27
N MET A 278 9.98 -4.30 5.34
CA MET A 278 9.28 -3.04 5.07
C MET A 278 9.04 -2.87 3.58
N TRP A 279 7.99 -2.11 3.24
CA TRP A 279 7.65 -1.78 1.87
C TRP A 279 7.46 -0.27 1.72
N HIS A 280 8.35 0.35 0.94
CA HIS A 280 8.41 1.78 0.68
C HIS A 280 8.53 2.02 -0.81
N TYR A 281 7.90 3.09 -1.28
CA TYR A 281 7.88 3.40 -2.70
C TYR A 281 8.97 4.40 -3.05
N THR A 282 9.53 4.26 -4.25
CA THR A 282 10.59 5.12 -4.78
C THR A 282 10.06 6.22 -5.69
N GLU A 283 8.78 6.13 -6.11
CA GLU A 283 8.08 7.13 -6.92
C GLU A 283 7.24 8.12 -6.08
N GLY A 284 7.75 8.52 -4.91
CA GLY A 284 7.06 9.44 -4.01
C GLY A 284 7.18 10.90 -4.43
N ILE A 285 6.11 11.66 -4.26
CA ILE A 285 6.08 13.13 -4.43
C ILE A 285 5.40 13.78 -3.23
N GLN A 286 5.77 15.02 -2.93
CA GLN A 286 5.11 15.83 -1.91
C GLN A 286 3.71 16.21 -2.37
N ASN A 287 2.71 15.99 -1.53
CA ASN A 287 1.35 16.41 -1.83
C ASN A 287 1.26 17.94 -1.82
N TRP A 288 0.78 18.53 -2.91
CA TRP A 288 0.60 19.98 -3.02
C TRP A 288 -0.53 20.49 -2.11
N ASN A 289 -1.47 19.60 -1.74
CA ASN A 289 -2.56 19.85 -0.81
C ASN A 289 -2.54 18.79 0.31
N PRO A 290 -1.61 18.91 1.28
CA PRO A 290 -1.40 17.88 2.30
C PRO A 290 -2.58 17.78 3.27
N VAL A 291 -2.80 16.58 3.80
CA VAL A 291 -3.89 16.29 4.76
C VAL A 291 -3.28 16.01 6.14
N TRP A 292 -2.13 15.34 6.18
CA TRP A 292 -1.31 15.13 7.36
C TRP A 292 0.10 15.73 7.18
N PRO A 293 0.86 15.90 8.28
CA PRO A 293 2.24 16.34 8.20
C PRO A 293 3.08 15.44 7.27
N GLY A 294 3.85 16.07 6.37
CA GLY A 294 4.71 15.33 5.43
C GLY A 294 3.97 14.52 4.37
N HIS A 295 2.66 14.76 4.14
CA HIS A 295 1.83 13.97 3.22
C HIS A 295 2.49 13.81 1.84
N GLY A 296 2.87 12.57 1.52
CA GLY A 296 3.37 12.17 0.22
C GLY A 296 2.36 11.32 -0.56
N ILE A 297 2.44 11.39 -1.88
CA ILE A 297 1.65 10.58 -2.81
C ILE A 297 2.60 9.75 -3.66
N ARG A 298 2.26 8.48 -3.92
CA ARG A 298 3.00 7.64 -4.87
C ARG A 298 2.45 7.87 -6.28
N ILE A 299 3.33 8.10 -7.23
CA ILE A 299 3.02 7.95 -8.64
C ILE A 299 2.97 6.45 -8.95
N LEU A 300 1.90 5.98 -9.59
CA LEU A 300 1.89 4.70 -10.28
C LEU A 300 2.31 5.02 -11.72
N PRO A 301 3.55 4.78 -12.15
CA PRO A 301 3.96 5.13 -13.51
C PRO A 301 3.63 4.00 -14.50
N GLY A 302 3.52 4.35 -15.77
CA GLY A 302 3.75 3.39 -16.85
C GLY A 302 5.26 3.28 -17.15
N PRO A 303 5.65 2.38 -18.07
CA PRO A 303 7.05 2.06 -18.30
C PRO A 303 7.81 3.13 -19.10
N SER A 304 7.17 4.21 -19.56
CA SER A 304 7.75 5.10 -20.59
C SER A 304 8.63 6.24 -20.06
N SER A 305 8.48 6.67 -18.80
CA SER A 305 9.30 7.75 -18.23
C SER A 305 10.79 7.39 -18.18
N ILE A 306 11.69 8.33 -18.43
CA ILE A 306 13.12 8.09 -18.17
C ILE A 306 13.36 8.25 -16.68
N TRP A 307 13.90 7.22 -16.01
CA TRP A 307 14.25 7.29 -14.59
C TRP A 307 15.75 7.49 -14.43
N LEU A 308 16.14 8.59 -13.80
CA LEU A 308 17.51 8.95 -13.52
C LEU A 308 17.77 8.92 -12.01
N ASP A 309 18.97 8.54 -11.60
CA ASP A 309 19.47 8.79 -10.24
C ASP A 309 19.72 10.29 -9.99
N ALA A 310 20.18 10.62 -8.78
CA ALA A 310 20.52 11.99 -8.40
C ALA A 310 21.65 12.60 -9.26
N LEU A 311 22.51 11.78 -9.88
CA LEU A 311 23.63 12.23 -10.73
C LEU A 311 23.21 12.37 -12.23
N GLY A 312 21.97 12.07 -12.59
CA GLY A 312 21.49 12.13 -13.98
C GLY A 312 21.82 10.89 -14.82
N ARG A 313 22.19 9.77 -14.18
CA ARG A 313 22.41 8.48 -14.84
C ARG A 313 21.12 7.68 -14.84
N ARG A 314 20.77 7.09 -15.98
CA ARG A 314 19.60 6.23 -16.08
C ARG A 314 19.76 5.00 -15.20
N LEU A 315 18.72 4.69 -14.43
CA LEU A 315 18.73 3.53 -13.56
C LEU A 315 18.83 2.22 -14.38
N PRO A 316 19.59 1.22 -13.91
CA PRO A 316 19.75 -0.05 -14.59
C PRO A 316 18.52 -0.94 -14.39
N GLU A 317 18.37 -2.00 -15.17
CA GLU A 317 17.42 -3.06 -14.89
C GLU A 317 17.70 -3.75 -13.54
N PRO A 318 16.66 -4.15 -12.77
CA PRO A 318 15.23 -3.98 -13.04
C PRO A 318 14.63 -2.66 -12.52
N CYS A 319 15.46 -1.66 -12.20
CA CYS A 319 15.07 -0.37 -11.58
C CYS A 319 14.43 0.59 -12.60
N LEU A 320 13.41 0.11 -13.31
CA LEU A 320 12.67 0.83 -14.35
C LEU A 320 11.32 1.33 -13.82
N PRO A 321 10.70 2.36 -14.42
CA PRO A 321 9.44 2.90 -13.93
C PRO A 321 8.33 1.85 -13.90
N GLY A 322 7.74 1.62 -12.72
CA GLY A 322 6.64 0.66 -12.55
C GLY A 322 7.06 -0.80 -12.69
N TYR A 323 8.33 -1.11 -12.38
CA TYR A 323 8.88 -2.46 -12.32
C TYR A 323 9.02 -2.94 -10.89
N ASP A 324 10.21 -2.86 -10.28
CA ASP A 324 10.48 -3.38 -8.93
C ASP A 324 10.93 -2.24 -8.01
N THR A 325 10.03 -1.82 -7.13
CA THR A 325 10.27 -0.67 -6.26
C THR A 325 11.33 -0.96 -5.19
N LEU A 326 11.44 -2.20 -4.68
CA LEU A 326 12.41 -2.54 -3.64
C LEU A 326 13.81 -2.82 -4.19
N SER A 327 13.92 -3.35 -5.41
CA SER A 327 15.21 -3.36 -6.12
C SER A 327 15.68 -1.95 -6.43
N THR A 328 14.77 -1.07 -6.84
CA THR A 328 15.07 0.37 -7.05
C THR A 328 15.52 1.03 -5.74
N LEU A 329 14.80 0.79 -4.64
CA LEU A 329 15.13 1.34 -3.33
C LEU A 329 16.52 0.87 -2.89
N ARG A 330 16.80 -0.43 -3.01
CA ARG A 330 18.13 -0.98 -2.70
C ARG A 330 19.20 -0.28 -3.54
N HIS A 331 19.03 -0.21 -4.85
CA HIS A 331 20.00 0.44 -5.74
C HIS A 331 20.30 1.89 -5.33
N LEU A 332 19.26 2.69 -5.04
CA LEU A 332 19.41 4.07 -4.61
C LEU A 332 20.11 4.22 -3.26
N ARG A 333 20.10 3.19 -2.40
CA ARG A 333 20.57 3.26 -1.00
C ARG A 333 21.82 2.43 -0.70
N THR A 334 22.25 1.59 -1.63
CA THR A 334 23.48 0.81 -1.51
C THR A 334 24.58 1.25 -2.48
N THR A 335 24.24 1.98 -3.56
CA THR A 335 25.25 2.47 -4.51
C THR A 335 26.00 3.65 -3.89
N GLU A 336 27.31 3.51 -3.67
CA GLU A 336 28.15 4.41 -2.85
C GLU A 336 28.00 5.89 -3.22
N ASP A 337 28.01 6.23 -4.51
CA ASP A 337 27.95 7.61 -4.99
C ASP A 337 26.52 8.17 -5.13
N ILE A 338 25.48 7.35 -4.92
CA ILE A 338 24.06 7.74 -4.92
C ILE A 338 23.47 7.74 -3.50
N ALA A 339 23.94 6.85 -2.62
CA ALA A 339 23.48 6.66 -1.25
C ALA A 339 23.39 7.95 -0.40
N PRO A 340 24.19 9.00 -0.63
CA PRO A 340 24.04 10.28 0.08
C PRO A 340 22.83 11.12 -0.34
N TYR A 341 22.20 10.84 -1.50
CA TYR A 341 21.12 11.66 -2.05
C TYR A 341 19.75 11.03 -1.83
N ASP A 342 18.81 11.77 -1.24
CA ASP A 342 17.46 11.25 -0.94
C ASP A 342 16.45 11.42 -2.09
N HIS A 343 16.93 11.64 -3.32
CA HIS A 343 16.06 11.90 -4.46
C HIS A 343 16.53 11.18 -5.72
N SER A 344 15.58 10.99 -6.63
CA SER A 344 15.80 10.56 -8.02
C SER A 344 14.89 11.36 -8.94
N TRP A 345 14.93 11.10 -10.25
CA TRP A 345 14.21 11.92 -11.22
C TRP A 345 13.44 11.10 -12.24
N PHE A 346 12.19 11.48 -12.50
CA PHE A 346 11.57 11.19 -13.79
C PHE A 346 11.78 12.34 -14.76
N VAL A 347 12.08 11.99 -16.01
CA VAL A 347 11.99 12.86 -17.18
C VAL A 347 11.00 12.24 -18.15
N LEU A 348 9.95 12.99 -18.51
CA LEU A 348 8.87 12.50 -19.34
C LEU A 348 8.28 13.60 -20.22
N THR A 349 7.39 13.21 -21.12
CA THR A 349 6.69 14.11 -22.03
C THR A 349 5.26 14.35 -21.54
N ARG A 350 4.60 15.40 -22.07
CA ARG A 350 3.15 15.58 -21.91
C ARG A 350 2.39 14.31 -22.34
N LYS A 351 2.71 13.69 -23.48
CA LYS A 351 2.03 12.46 -23.92
C LYS A 351 2.15 11.30 -22.92
N ILE A 352 3.28 11.19 -22.22
CA ILE A 352 3.46 10.17 -21.18
C ILE A 352 2.63 10.51 -19.95
N ILE A 353 2.74 11.73 -19.40
CA ILE A 353 2.06 12.05 -18.14
C ILE A 353 0.54 11.96 -18.27
N GLU A 354 -0.01 12.35 -19.42
CA GLU A 354 -1.45 12.36 -19.67
C GLU A 354 -2.07 10.95 -19.67
N LYS A 355 -1.28 9.92 -20.00
CA LYS A 355 -1.77 8.55 -20.14
C LYS A 355 -1.24 7.60 -19.06
N GLU A 356 -0.01 7.81 -18.60
CA GLU A 356 0.73 6.88 -17.76
C GLU A 356 0.85 7.31 -16.30
N PHE A 357 0.54 8.54 -15.92
CA PHE A 357 0.52 8.92 -14.50
C PHE A 357 -0.84 8.64 -13.89
N ALA A 358 -0.85 7.81 -12.87
CA ALA A 358 -1.96 7.72 -11.92
C ALA A 358 -1.38 7.98 -10.54
N LEU A 359 -2.19 8.54 -9.66
CA LEU A 359 -1.77 8.89 -8.31
C LEU A 359 -2.43 7.92 -7.33
N SER A 360 -1.65 7.39 -6.40
CA SER A 360 -2.20 6.65 -5.27
C SER A 360 -3.06 7.58 -4.43
N GLY A 361 -4.11 7.07 -3.79
CA GLY A 361 -4.99 7.89 -2.96
C GLY A 361 -6.42 7.87 -3.49
N SER A 362 -7.39 7.59 -2.63
CA SER A 362 -8.81 7.72 -3.01
C SER A 362 -9.17 9.15 -3.41
N GLU A 363 -8.56 10.12 -2.73
CA GLU A 363 -8.74 11.56 -2.91
C GLU A 363 -8.16 12.08 -4.23
N GLN A 364 -7.20 11.35 -4.81
CA GLN A 364 -6.63 11.66 -6.12
C GLN A 364 -7.39 11.00 -7.28
N ASN A 365 -8.51 10.32 -6.99
CA ASN A 365 -9.31 9.60 -7.98
C ASN A 365 -10.82 9.85 -7.77
N PRO A 366 -11.27 11.13 -7.83
CA PRO A 366 -12.60 11.53 -7.38
C PRO A 366 -13.75 10.92 -8.19
N ASP A 367 -13.55 10.68 -9.48
CA ASP A 367 -14.52 10.07 -10.40
C ASP A 367 -14.86 8.62 -10.00
N ILE A 368 -13.82 7.81 -9.74
CA ILE A 368 -13.97 6.43 -9.29
C ILE A 368 -14.47 6.39 -7.84
N THR A 369 -13.93 7.24 -6.97
CA THR A 369 -14.27 7.31 -5.54
C THR A 369 -15.73 7.72 -5.33
N ALA A 370 -16.22 8.71 -6.08
CA ALA A 370 -17.62 9.15 -6.02
C ALA A 370 -18.60 8.19 -6.73
N LYS A 371 -18.10 7.11 -7.35
CA LYS A 371 -18.90 6.15 -8.11
C LYS A 371 -19.70 6.80 -9.25
N ASP A 372 -19.16 7.86 -9.86
CA ASP A 372 -19.83 8.57 -10.96
C ASP A 372 -19.51 7.91 -12.31
N GLY A 373 -20.35 6.95 -12.69
CA GLY A 373 -20.19 6.24 -13.97
C GLY A 373 -20.29 7.14 -15.20
N LYS A 374 -20.98 8.28 -15.12
CA LYS A 374 -21.08 9.24 -16.23
C LYS A 374 -19.81 10.07 -16.35
N ALA A 375 -19.23 10.50 -15.23
CA ALA A 375 -17.94 11.19 -15.21
C ALA A 375 -16.82 10.27 -15.71
N VAL A 376 -16.74 9.03 -15.21
CA VAL A 376 -15.74 8.04 -15.68
C VAL A 376 -15.85 7.78 -17.18
N LEU A 377 -17.08 7.59 -17.70
CA LEU A 377 -17.28 7.37 -19.12
C LEU A 377 -16.94 8.62 -19.95
N ARG A 378 -17.27 9.81 -19.45
CA ARG A 378 -16.96 11.09 -20.10
C ARG A 378 -15.45 11.34 -20.14
N ASP A 379 -14.75 11.15 -19.03
CA ASP A 379 -13.30 11.34 -18.96
C ASP A 379 -12.58 10.32 -19.84
N ARG A 380 -13.06 9.08 -19.89
CA ARG A 380 -12.48 8.04 -20.78
C ARG A 380 -12.77 8.28 -22.28
N LEU A 381 -13.92 8.83 -22.65
CA LEU A 381 -14.30 9.04 -24.06
C LEU A 381 -13.91 10.42 -24.60
N PHE A 382 -13.89 11.44 -23.76
CA PHE A 382 -13.74 12.85 -24.15
C PHE A 382 -12.65 13.60 -23.37
N GLY A 383 -12.05 12.99 -22.36
CA GLY A 383 -10.92 13.58 -21.63
C GLY A 383 -9.72 13.77 -22.56
N LYS A 384 -9.43 15.02 -22.92
CA LYS A 384 -8.16 15.41 -23.52
C LYS A 384 -7.25 15.92 -22.40
N GLY A 385 -6.02 15.44 -22.36
CA GLY A 385 -5.04 15.86 -21.37
C GLY A 385 -5.01 14.98 -20.12
N ALA A 386 -4.15 15.36 -19.16
CA ALA A 386 -3.93 14.57 -17.96
C ALA A 386 -5.17 14.60 -17.04
N PRO A 387 -5.39 13.55 -16.23
CA PRO A 387 -6.42 13.56 -15.19
C PRO A 387 -6.33 14.82 -14.32
N GLY A 388 -7.46 15.34 -13.84
CA GLY A 388 -7.53 16.59 -13.05
C GLY A 388 -6.46 16.68 -11.96
N PRO A 389 -6.40 15.70 -11.04
CA PRO A 389 -5.41 15.67 -9.97
C PRO A 389 -3.95 15.70 -10.48
N VAL A 390 -3.64 14.98 -11.56
CA VAL A 390 -2.29 15.00 -12.16
C VAL A 390 -1.95 16.40 -12.70
N ARG A 391 -2.90 17.11 -13.32
CA ARG A 391 -2.68 18.50 -13.77
C ARG A 391 -2.42 19.44 -12.59
N ASP A 392 -3.12 19.24 -11.48
CA ASP A 392 -2.93 20.08 -10.29
C ASP A 392 -1.54 19.87 -9.68
N PHE A 393 -1.03 18.64 -9.66
CA PHE A 393 0.37 18.37 -9.29
C PHE A 393 1.38 19.03 -10.22
N VAL A 394 1.17 18.98 -11.54
CA VAL A 394 2.06 19.67 -12.49
C VAL A 394 2.05 21.19 -12.27
N ARG A 395 0.91 21.75 -11.86
CA ARG A 395 0.74 23.19 -11.68
C ARG A 395 1.22 23.71 -10.32
N HIS A 396 0.99 22.95 -9.27
CA HIS A 396 1.15 23.39 -7.88
C HIS A 396 2.20 22.59 -7.09
N GLY A 397 2.59 21.41 -7.58
CA GLY A 397 3.51 20.52 -6.89
C GLY A 397 4.94 21.07 -6.88
N ALA A 398 5.55 21.09 -5.69
CA ALA A 398 6.93 21.55 -5.49
C ALA A 398 7.98 20.70 -6.24
N ASP A 399 7.62 19.47 -6.60
CA ASP A 399 8.52 18.51 -7.23
C ASP A 399 8.49 18.54 -8.77
N PHE A 400 7.61 19.36 -9.39
CA PHE A 400 7.38 19.36 -10.83
C PHE A 400 8.02 20.58 -11.51
N VAL A 401 8.73 20.33 -12.61
CA VAL A 401 9.24 21.37 -13.50
C VAL A 401 8.88 21.05 -14.95
N VAL A 402 8.56 22.07 -15.73
CA VAL A 402 8.12 21.93 -17.13
C VAL A 402 8.96 22.84 -18.02
N ALA A 403 9.41 22.34 -19.16
CA ALA A 403 10.13 23.13 -20.16
C ALA A 403 9.99 22.56 -21.57
N ASP A 404 10.16 23.39 -22.60
CA ASP A 404 10.05 22.98 -24.00
C ASP A 404 11.34 22.32 -24.54
N THR A 405 12.47 22.49 -23.86
CA THR A 405 13.76 21.88 -24.22
C THR A 405 14.39 21.18 -23.02
N LEU A 406 15.24 20.18 -23.31
CA LEU A 406 15.92 19.41 -22.28
C LEU A 406 16.87 20.28 -21.44
N GLU A 407 17.60 21.20 -22.06
CA GLU A 407 18.55 22.08 -21.39
C GLU A 407 17.84 22.98 -20.36
N ARG A 408 16.70 23.56 -20.74
CA ARG A 408 15.88 24.37 -19.83
C ARG A 408 15.21 23.52 -18.76
N LEU A 409 14.84 22.28 -19.08
CA LEU A 409 14.30 21.35 -18.09
C LEU A 409 15.34 21.06 -17.01
N VAL A 410 16.55 20.67 -17.43
CA VAL A 410 17.66 20.33 -16.53
C VAL A 410 18.08 21.54 -15.68
N GLU A 411 18.10 22.75 -16.26
CA GLU A 411 18.31 23.98 -15.49
C GLU A 411 17.27 24.16 -14.37
N LYS A 412 15.99 23.86 -14.64
CA LYS A 412 14.93 23.93 -13.63
C LYS A 412 15.02 22.79 -12.61
N MET A 413 15.38 21.59 -13.03
CA MET A 413 15.61 20.44 -12.12
C MET A 413 16.73 20.77 -11.13
N ASN A 414 17.85 21.33 -11.60
CA ASN A 414 18.97 21.76 -10.77
C ASN A 414 18.61 22.87 -9.78
N LYS A 415 17.51 23.62 -9.98
CA LYS A 415 17.02 24.61 -9.01
C LYS A 415 16.24 23.99 -7.84
N LEU A 416 15.89 22.70 -7.92
CA LEU A 416 15.20 21.98 -6.84
C LEU A 416 16.17 21.19 -5.93
N THR A 417 17.47 21.22 -6.21
CA THR A 417 18.50 20.46 -5.48
C THR A 417 19.73 21.33 -5.24
N ASP A 418 20.35 21.17 -4.06
CA ASP A 418 21.57 21.92 -3.74
C ASP A 418 22.82 21.28 -4.38
N ALA A 419 22.81 19.95 -4.54
CA ALA A 419 23.81 19.15 -5.24
C ALA A 419 23.25 17.75 -5.54
N PRO A 420 23.80 17.02 -6.53
CA PRO A 420 24.75 17.47 -7.53
C PRO A 420 24.03 18.19 -8.70
N PRO A 421 24.72 19.00 -9.51
CA PRO A 421 24.13 19.52 -10.74
C PRO A 421 24.05 18.41 -11.80
N LEU A 422 22.88 18.22 -12.38
CA LEU A 422 22.63 17.36 -13.53
C LEU A 422 23.26 17.95 -14.81
N ASP A 423 23.86 17.08 -15.64
CA ASP A 423 24.40 17.41 -16.96
C ASP A 423 23.39 17.11 -18.08
N ALA A 424 22.91 18.17 -18.75
CA ALA A 424 21.96 18.03 -19.85
C ALA A 424 22.52 17.23 -21.04
N ALA A 425 23.83 17.34 -21.32
CA ALA A 425 24.44 16.63 -22.44
C ALA A 425 24.50 15.11 -22.16
N GLY A 426 24.85 14.73 -20.93
CA GLY A 426 24.83 13.34 -20.46
C GLY A 426 23.44 12.73 -20.48
N ILE A 427 22.43 13.47 -20.03
CA ILE A 427 21.04 13.00 -20.07
C ILE A 427 20.58 12.84 -21.53
N ARG A 428 20.87 13.81 -22.40
CA ARG A 428 20.53 13.76 -23.84
C ARG A 428 21.05 12.49 -24.51
N ARG A 429 22.33 12.17 -24.33
CA ARG A 429 22.95 10.98 -24.94
C ARG A 429 22.22 9.69 -24.55
N GLN A 430 21.82 9.56 -23.30
CA GLN A 430 21.11 8.38 -22.80
C GLN A 430 19.70 8.27 -23.38
N ILE A 431 18.97 9.39 -23.46
CA ILE A 431 17.63 9.45 -24.06
C ILE A 431 17.68 9.10 -25.55
N GLU A 432 18.59 9.72 -26.31
CA GLU A 432 18.73 9.50 -27.75
C GLU A 432 19.16 8.05 -28.06
N ALA A 433 20.07 7.46 -27.27
CA ALA A 433 20.47 6.06 -27.42
C ALA A 433 19.31 5.08 -27.20
N ARG A 434 18.42 5.37 -26.25
CA ARG A 434 17.20 4.60 -26.02
C ARG A 434 16.19 4.81 -27.15
N ASP A 435 16.00 6.05 -27.58
CA ASP A 435 14.99 6.43 -28.60
C ASP A 435 15.31 5.85 -29.99
N LEU A 436 16.59 5.65 -30.33
CA LEU A 436 17.01 4.96 -31.55
C LEU A 436 16.53 3.51 -31.65
N GLN A 437 16.09 2.91 -30.54
CA GLN A 437 15.62 1.51 -30.51
C GLN A 437 14.09 1.36 -30.53
N LEU A 438 13.34 2.47 -30.53
CA LEU A 438 11.87 2.45 -30.46
C LEU A 438 11.16 1.87 -31.68
N ASP A 439 11.70 2.18 -32.86
CA ASP A 439 11.02 1.95 -34.15
C ASP A 439 11.13 0.49 -34.62
N ASN A 440 12.06 -0.27 -34.03
CA ASN A 440 12.29 -1.67 -34.36
C ASN A 440 11.40 -2.60 -33.53
N SER A 441 10.97 -3.72 -34.11
CA SER A 441 10.25 -4.78 -33.38
C SER A 441 11.15 -5.52 -32.38
N TYR A 442 12.45 -5.51 -32.61
CA TYR A 442 13.48 -5.99 -31.70
C TYR A 442 14.25 -4.82 -31.11
N SER A 443 14.45 -4.83 -29.79
CA SER A 443 15.25 -3.86 -29.04
C SER A 443 16.14 -4.60 -28.06
N LYS A 444 17.33 -4.09 -27.79
CA LYS A 444 18.18 -4.56 -26.68
C LYS A 444 17.99 -3.74 -25.40
N ASP A 445 17.34 -2.58 -25.49
CA ASP A 445 17.02 -1.76 -24.33
C ASP A 445 15.83 -2.34 -23.56
N ALA A 446 16.05 -2.72 -22.29
CA ALA A 446 15.06 -3.38 -21.44
C ALA A 446 13.78 -2.55 -21.23
N GLN A 447 13.89 -1.21 -21.16
CA GLN A 447 12.71 -0.35 -21.02
C GLN A 447 11.89 -0.34 -22.31
N VAL A 448 12.53 -0.25 -23.49
CA VAL A 448 11.82 -0.33 -24.78
C VAL A 448 11.14 -1.69 -24.93
N GLN A 449 11.82 -2.79 -24.60
CA GLN A 449 11.21 -4.12 -24.55
C GLN A 449 9.99 -4.13 -23.62
N GLY A 450 10.10 -3.52 -22.44
CA GLY A 450 9.04 -3.36 -21.46
C GLY A 450 7.81 -2.63 -21.98
N ILE A 451 8.01 -1.49 -22.66
CA ILE A 451 6.94 -0.70 -23.28
C ILE A 451 6.22 -1.51 -24.37
N HIS A 452 6.97 -2.18 -25.25
CA HIS A 452 6.38 -3.03 -26.28
C HIS A 452 5.59 -4.19 -25.65
N ASN A 453 6.14 -4.83 -24.63
CA ASN A 453 5.48 -5.95 -23.94
C ASN A 453 4.18 -5.49 -23.25
N ALA A 454 4.21 -4.39 -22.52
CA ALA A 454 3.04 -3.82 -21.86
C ALA A 454 1.91 -3.54 -22.88
N ARG A 455 2.25 -3.01 -24.06
CA ARG A 455 1.28 -2.74 -25.13
C ARG A 455 0.73 -3.97 -25.84
N ARG A 456 1.27 -5.17 -25.63
CA ARG A 456 0.65 -6.42 -26.13
C ARG A 456 -0.64 -6.73 -25.35
N TYR A 457 -0.70 -6.32 -24.09
CA TYR A 457 -1.92 -6.41 -23.29
C TYR A 457 -2.89 -5.29 -23.64
N ILE A 458 -4.14 -5.66 -23.96
CA ILE A 458 -5.15 -4.70 -24.42
C ILE A 458 -5.50 -3.64 -23.37
N GLY A 459 -5.52 -4.02 -22.08
CA GLY A 459 -5.80 -3.08 -20.98
C GLY A 459 -4.77 -1.95 -20.92
N ASP A 460 -3.49 -2.31 -20.98
CA ASP A 460 -2.38 -1.35 -20.97
C ASP A 460 -2.35 -0.51 -22.26
N ARG A 461 -2.49 -1.15 -23.42
CA ARG A 461 -2.44 -0.46 -24.72
C ARG A 461 -3.47 0.67 -24.84
N LEU A 462 -4.69 0.40 -24.39
CA LEU A 462 -5.79 1.34 -24.46
C LEU A 462 -5.76 2.35 -23.32
N GLY A 463 -5.59 1.88 -22.07
CA GLY A 463 -5.85 2.70 -20.89
C GLY A 463 -4.63 3.25 -20.15
N ARG A 464 -3.44 2.65 -20.28
CA ARG A 464 -2.35 2.90 -19.31
C ARG A 464 -0.98 3.21 -19.87
N VAL A 465 -0.69 2.78 -21.09
CA VAL A 465 0.64 2.94 -21.71
C VAL A 465 0.54 3.80 -22.96
N ALA A 466 1.34 4.86 -23.01
CA ALA A 466 1.47 5.76 -24.14
C ALA A 466 1.87 4.99 -25.41
N ALA A 467 1.49 5.52 -26.57
CA ALA A 467 2.08 5.04 -27.82
C ALA A 467 3.59 5.34 -27.76
N PRO A 468 4.48 4.41 -28.15
CA PRO A 468 5.91 4.66 -28.13
C PRO A 468 6.23 5.86 -29.01
N HIS A 469 7.04 6.77 -28.48
CA HIS A 469 7.50 7.96 -29.17
C HIS A 469 8.86 8.38 -28.58
N ARG A 470 9.60 9.16 -29.35
CA ARG A 470 10.87 9.74 -28.90
C ARG A 470 10.59 10.79 -27.83
N VAL A 471 11.32 10.73 -26.72
CA VAL A 471 11.10 11.63 -25.58
C VAL A 471 11.39 13.07 -25.98
N LEU A 472 12.41 13.29 -26.83
CA LEU A 472 12.82 14.63 -27.27
C LEU A 472 12.08 15.14 -28.52
N ASP A 473 11.03 14.45 -28.98
CA ASP A 473 10.16 14.96 -30.04
C ASP A 473 9.33 16.15 -29.52
N PRO A 474 9.48 17.36 -30.08
CA PRO A 474 8.71 18.53 -29.67
C PRO A 474 7.19 18.31 -29.76
N ALA A 475 6.72 17.46 -30.68
CA ALA A 475 5.30 17.13 -30.82
C ALA A 475 4.77 16.25 -29.67
N ALA A 476 5.65 15.64 -28.88
CA ALA A 476 5.30 14.94 -27.64
C ALA A 476 5.35 15.85 -26.40
N GLY A 477 6.05 16.99 -26.50
CA GLY A 477 6.28 17.93 -25.41
C GLY A 477 5.03 18.70 -24.93
N PRO A 478 5.19 19.59 -23.94
CA PRO A 478 6.45 19.94 -23.27
C PRO A 478 7.06 18.78 -22.47
N LEU A 479 8.33 18.91 -22.12
CA LEU A 479 9.03 17.98 -21.22
C LEU A 479 8.71 18.34 -19.77
N ILE A 480 8.68 17.32 -18.93
CA ILE A 480 8.37 17.40 -17.51
C ILE A 480 9.47 16.65 -16.76
N GLY A 481 9.97 17.28 -15.69
CA GLY A 481 10.90 16.72 -14.73
C GLY A 481 10.19 16.60 -13.39
N VAL A 482 10.32 15.45 -12.73
CA VAL A 482 9.69 15.19 -11.43
C VAL A 482 10.75 14.73 -10.45
N LYS A 483 10.93 15.48 -9.37
CA LYS A 483 11.79 15.08 -8.25
C LYS A 483 11.06 14.02 -7.42
N LEU A 484 11.66 12.85 -7.30
CA LEU A 484 11.09 11.73 -6.57
C LEU A 484 11.75 11.59 -5.21
N HIS A 485 10.95 11.19 -4.21
CA HIS A 485 11.36 10.96 -2.83
C HIS A 485 11.03 9.53 -2.44
N ILE A 486 11.73 9.00 -1.44
CA ILE A 486 11.30 7.77 -0.78
C ILE A 486 10.04 8.05 0.03
N LEU A 487 8.99 7.30 -0.25
CA LEU A 487 7.69 7.39 0.41
C LEU A 487 7.48 6.23 1.36
N THR A 488 7.36 6.55 2.65
CA THR A 488 7.05 5.55 3.67
C THR A 488 5.64 5.03 3.48
N ARG A 489 5.45 3.73 3.69
CA ARG A 489 4.13 3.11 3.48
C ARG A 489 3.81 2.01 4.46
N LYS A 490 4.52 0.87 4.41
CA LYS A 490 4.09 -0.36 5.09
C LYS A 490 5.20 -1.06 5.84
N THR A 491 4.80 -1.78 6.90
CA THR A 491 5.56 -2.90 7.46
C THR A 491 4.99 -4.22 6.95
N LEU A 492 5.88 -5.12 6.56
CA LEU A 492 5.54 -6.47 6.12
C LEU A 492 5.68 -7.49 7.26
N GLY A 493 6.51 -7.20 8.27
CA GLY A 493 6.57 -7.94 9.53
C GLY A 493 5.49 -7.55 10.53
N GLY A 494 5.43 -8.24 11.67
CA GLY A 494 4.51 -7.91 12.76
C GLY A 494 4.28 -9.06 13.75
N ILE A 495 3.14 -9.02 14.43
CA ILE A 495 2.66 -10.06 15.33
C ILE A 495 2.51 -11.38 14.55
N GLN A 496 3.19 -12.43 15.00
CA GLN A 496 3.04 -13.76 14.42
C GLN A 496 1.69 -14.34 14.82
N THR A 497 0.96 -14.89 13.85
CA THR A 497 -0.36 -15.51 14.05
C THR A 497 -0.47 -16.83 13.32
N ASP A 498 -1.26 -17.75 13.86
CA ASP A 498 -1.70 -18.92 13.10
C ASP A 498 -2.84 -18.57 12.12
N LEU A 499 -3.34 -19.54 11.34
CA LEU A 499 -4.39 -19.31 10.33
C LEU A 499 -5.76 -18.88 10.92
N ASP A 500 -5.97 -19.07 12.22
CA ASP A 500 -7.15 -18.56 12.93
C ASP A 500 -6.94 -17.12 13.43
N SER A 501 -5.81 -16.51 13.05
CA SER A 501 -5.35 -15.19 13.50
C SER A 501 -5.09 -15.09 15.01
N ARG A 502 -4.89 -16.21 15.71
CA ARG A 502 -4.49 -16.18 17.12
C ARG A 502 -3.04 -15.70 17.22
N ALA A 503 -2.79 -14.72 18.07
CA ALA A 503 -1.45 -14.20 18.31
C ALA A 503 -0.60 -15.26 19.04
N LEU A 504 0.66 -15.41 18.63
CA LEU A 504 1.56 -16.40 19.22
C LEU A 504 2.42 -15.75 20.31
N GLY A 505 2.63 -16.49 21.40
CA GLY A 505 3.59 -16.15 22.44
C GLY A 505 5.02 -16.49 22.02
N LEU A 506 5.98 -16.12 22.86
CA LEU A 506 7.40 -16.41 22.62
C LEU A 506 7.72 -17.91 22.50
N ASP A 507 6.88 -18.78 23.08
CA ASP A 507 6.98 -20.24 23.02
C ASP A 507 6.36 -20.84 21.73
N GLY A 508 5.87 -19.99 20.82
CA GLY A 508 5.22 -20.40 19.57
C GLY A 508 3.79 -20.91 19.74
N ARG A 509 3.22 -20.87 20.95
CA ARG A 509 1.83 -21.28 21.20
C ARG A 509 0.89 -20.08 21.14
N PRO A 510 -0.39 -20.29 20.76
CA PRO A 510 -1.39 -19.24 20.83
C PRO A 510 -1.54 -18.67 22.24
N VAL A 511 -1.51 -17.35 22.35
CA VAL A 511 -1.92 -16.63 23.56
C VAL A 511 -3.45 -16.68 23.64
N GLU A 512 -3.99 -17.32 24.67
CA GLU A 512 -5.43 -17.53 24.80
C GLU A 512 -6.18 -16.18 24.80
N GLY A 513 -7.22 -16.07 23.97
CA GLY A 513 -8.05 -14.87 23.89
C GLY A 513 -7.41 -13.70 23.15
N LEU A 514 -6.22 -13.85 22.57
CA LEU A 514 -5.56 -12.77 21.83
C LEU A 514 -5.46 -13.09 20.33
N TYR A 515 -5.89 -12.14 19.51
CA TYR A 515 -5.85 -12.21 18.07
C TYR A 515 -5.19 -10.96 17.47
N ALA A 516 -4.65 -11.09 16.26
CA ALA A 516 -4.14 -9.95 15.51
C ALA A 516 -4.44 -10.08 14.02
N ALA A 517 -4.79 -8.97 13.38
CA ALA A 517 -5.12 -8.94 11.96
C ALA A 517 -4.75 -7.60 11.33
N GLY A 518 -4.58 -7.60 10.00
CA GLY A 518 -4.13 -6.39 9.30
C GLY A 518 -2.61 -6.18 9.43
N GLU A 519 -2.17 -4.93 9.31
CA GLU A 519 -0.75 -4.61 9.09
C GLU A 519 0.10 -4.91 10.32
N VAL A 520 -0.51 -4.77 11.51
CA VAL A 520 0.11 -5.10 12.79
C VAL A 520 0.53 -6.57 12.87
N ALA A 521 -0.11 -7.44 12.08
CA ALA A 521 0.19 -8.86 11.97
C ALA A 521 0.94 -9.19 10.66
N GLY A 522 1.63 -8.23 10.04
CA GLY A 522 2.29 -8.40 8.74
C GLY A 522 1.32 -8.83 7.62
N PHE A 523 0.05 -8.47 7.77
CA PHE A 523 -1.12 -8.93 6.99
C PHE A 523 -1.37 -10.46 6.99
N GLY A 524 -0.86 -11.17 8.00
CA GLY A 524 -1.27 -12.50 8.45
C GLY A 524 -0.09 -13.43 8.73
N GLY A 525 0.18 -13.73 10.00
CA GLY A 525 1.33 -14.52 10.41
C GLY A 525 2.61 -13.74 10.63
N GLY A 526 2.56 -12.40 10.60
CA GLY A 526 3.72 -11.53 10.79
C GLY A 526 4.67 -11.48 9.61
N GLY A 527 4.22 -11.80 8.40
CA GLY A 527 5.14 -11.82 7.25
C GLY A 527 4.57 -12.30 5.93
N VAL A 528 3.25 -12.27 5.70
CA VAL A 528 2.59 -12.99 4.56
C VAL A 528 3.19 -12.69 3.18
N HIS A 529 3.84 -11.53 3.04
CA HIS A 529 4.46 -11.06 1.80
C HIS A 529 5.94 -11.40 1.68
N GLY A 530 6.57 -12.01 2.68
CA GLY A 530 8.02 -12.15 2.73
C GLY A 530 8.72 -10.78 2.58
N TYR A 531 9.73 -10.70 1.73
CA TYR A 531 10.51 -9.50 1.46
C TYR A 531 9.87 -8.53 0.45
N ASN A 532 9.06 -9.01 -0.50
CA ASN A 532 8.40 -8.17 -1.49
C ASN A 532 6.92 -8.55 -1.66
N ALA A 533 6.04 -7.56 -1.54
CA ALA A 533 4.61 -7.78 -1.71
C ALA A 533 4.20 -7.75 -3.20
N LEU A 534 3.18 -8.53 -3.55
CA LEU A 534 2.50 -8.38 -4.83
C LEU A 534 1.44 -7.28 -4.75
N GLU A 535 1.21 -6.60 -5.87
CA GLU A 535 0.28 -5.48 -5.89
C GLU A 535 -1.17 -5.91 -5.64
N GLY A 536 -1.91 -5.09 -4.88
CA GLY A 536 -3.31 -5.35 -4.51
C GLY A 536 -3.50 -6.36 -3.38
N THR A 537 -2.43 -6.80 -2.72
CA THR A 537 -2.54 -7.77 -1.61
C THR A 537 -2.78 -7.10 -0.26
N PHE A 538 -2.38 -5.85 -0.04
CA PHE A 538 -2.50 -5.21 1.28
C PHE A 538 -3.95 -5.06 1.79
N LEU A 539 -4.85 -4.49 0.98
CA LEU A 539 -6.28 -4.40 1.34
C LEU A 539 -6.88 -5.80 1.47
N GLY A 540 -6.55 -6.70 0.54
CA GLY A 540 -7.02 -8.08 0.59
C GLY A 540 -6.57 -8.81 1.85
N GLY A 541 -5.33 -8.61 2.29
CA GLY A 541 -4.78 -9.19 3.52
C GLY A 541 -5.49 -8.66 4.77
N CYS A 542 -5.88 -7.38 4.79
CA CYS A 542 -6.75 -6.85 5.84
C CYS A 542 -8.11 -7.55 5.88
N LEU A 543 -8.75 -7.72 4.72
CA LEU A 543 -10.03 -8.42 4.61
C LEU A 543 -9.92 -9.88 5.06
N PHE A 544 -8.87 -10.58 4.61
CA PHE A 544 -8.67 -12.00 4.84
C PHE A 544 -8.34 -12.31 6.31
N SER A 545 -7.33 -11.63 6.88
CA SER A 545 -6.96 -11.82 8.28
C SER A 545 -8.03 -11.29 9.24
N GLY A 546 -8.66 -10.15 8.94
CA GLY A 546 -9.77 -9.62 9.76
C GLY A 546 -10.96 -10.56 9.81
N ARG A 547 -11.29 -11.20 8.68
CA ARG A 547 -12.31 -12.24 8.57
C ARG A 547 -11.97 -13.46 9.43
N ALA A 548 -10.73 -13.94 9.34
CA ALA A 548 -10.27 -15.09 10.13
C ALA A 548 -10.34 -14.79 11.64
N ALA A 549 -9.82 -13.64 12.08
CA ALA A 549 -9.85 -13.22 13.48
C ALA A 549 -11.28 -13.11 14.03
N GLY A 550 -12.17 -12.42 13.31
CA GLY A 550 -13.56 -12.26 13.76
C GLY A 550 -14.32 -13.59 13.87
N ARG A 551 -14.08 -14.52 12.95
CA ARG A 551 -14.69 -15.87 12.99
C ARG A 551 -14.17 -16.71 14.13
N ALA A 552 -12.85 -16.75 14.32
CA ALA A 552 -12.24 -17.54 15.37
C ALA A 552 -12.61 -17.01 16.76
N ALA A 553 -12.58 -15.69 16.96
CA ALA A 553 -13.01 -15.07 18.21
C ALA A 553 -14.50 -15.28 18.48
N ALA A 554 -15.37 -15.24 17.45
CA ALA A 554 -16.79 -15.56 17.62
C ALA A 554 -17.03 -17.01 18.06
N ALA A 555 -16.22 -17.96 17.56
CA ALA A 555 -16.32 -19.37 17.93
C ALA A 555 -15.79 -19.62 19.36
N GLN A 556 -14.72 -18.94 19.78
CA GLN A 556 -14.20 -19.04 21.15
C GLN A 556 -15.17 -18.47 22.18
N THR A 557 -15.87 -17.39 21.84
CA THR A 557 -16.79 -16.68 22.75
C THR A 557 -18.24 -17.14 22.63
N ALA A 558 -18.46 -18.27 21.96
CA ALA A 558 -19.76 -18.77 21.52
C ALA A 558 -20.71 -19.15 22.66
#